data_AF-F8QDE9-F1
#
_entry.id   AF-F8QDE9-F1
#
_cell.length_a   1.000
_cell.length_b   1.000
_cell.length_c   1.000
_cell.angle_alpha   90.00
_cell.angle_beta   90.00
_cell.angle_gamma   90.00
#
_symmetry.space_group_name_H-M   'P 1'
#
loop_
_entity.id
_entity.type
_entity.pdbx_description
1 polymer ?
#
loop_
_entity_poly.entity_id
_entity_poly.type
_entity_poly.pdbx_seq_one_letter_code
_entity_poly.pdbx_strand_id
1 'polypeptide(L)'
;MDTNHQASDTDKALERLESADFREFLEKNPNIFKINPEFLQDPKIRSKLSSLIKDLLTAARGNIKPKLWMSIQKKQDIAPLTKSLIPPGVMEITLAHWARIAFLRASLVEFRRIVASQGSSQDTAAAEQQEAGGHNSTADQSEHRPMTPNSKQDVEETCTPHVWKDEQFWVYVDQLLEELREFAKKGTVSTEEWEDNMKDFFTESLQVDMATYAEPGRLVPPVNSVSIEWQRMIHAQLIW
;
A
#
# COMPACT_ATOMS: atom_id res chain seq x y z
N MET A 1 4.91 5.74 33.53
CA MET A 1 4.62 4.81 32.42
C MET A 1 3.91 5.62 31.37
N ASP A 2 4.68 6.32 30.54
CA ASP A 2 4.14 7.16 29.47
C ASP A 2 4.18 6.35 28.18
N THR A 3 3.02 5.84 27.77
CA THR A 3 2.85 5.19 26.48
C THR A 3 2.95 6.26 25.39
N ASN A 4 4.11 6.29 24.74
CA ASN A 4 4.40 7.14 23.60
C ASN A 4 3.42 6.84 22.45
N HIS A 5 2.41 7.69 22.29
CA HIS A 5 1.49 7.71 21.15
C HIS A 5 2.10 8.55 20.03
N GLN A 6 3.19 8.05 19.45
CA GLN A 6 3.69 8.53 18.18
C GLN A 6 3.21 7.55 17.11
N ALA A 7 1.92 7.65 16.76
CA ALA A 7 1.50 7.21 15.44
C ALA A 7 2.40 7.94 14.44
N SER A 8 3.17 7.16 13.67
CA SER A 8 4.24 7.66 12.81
C SER A 8 3.70 8.78 11.91
N ASP A 9 4.45 9.87 11.73
CA ASP A 9 4.02 10.98 10.86
C ASP A 9 3.75 10.51 9.41
N THR A 10 4.29 9.36 9.00
CA THR A 10 3.95 8.65 7.77
C THR A 10 2.51 8.16 7.72
N ASP A 11 1.96 7.64 8.83
CA ASP A 11 0.56 7.17 8.90
C ASP A 11 -0.41 8.35 8.71
N LYS A 12 -0.06 9.52 9.25
CA LYS A 12 -0.85 10.76 9.08
C LYS A 12 -0.68 11.41 7.71
N ALA A 13 0.41 11.13 6.98
CA ALA A 13 0.64 11.64 5.63
C ALA A 13 -0.12 10.82 4.59
N LEU A 14 -0.13 9.50 4.74
CA LEU A 14 -0.88 8.58 3.86
C LEU A 14 -2.39 8.67 4.05
N GLU A 15 -2.90 8.74 5.29
CA GLU A 15 -4.33 8.99 5.53
C GLU A 15 -4.83 10.32 4.92
N ARG A 16 -3.92 11.29 4.73
CA ARG A 16 -4.26 12.58 4.11
C ARG A 16 -4.34 12.51 2.60
N LEU A 17 -3.55 11.68 1.91
CA LEU A 17 -3.58 11.59 0.44
C LEU A 17 -4.89 10.99 -0.06
N GLU A 18 -5.28 9.81 0.42
CA GLU A 18 -6.50 9.13 -0.09
C GLU A 18 -7.79 9.89 0.25
N SER A 19 -7.86 10.49 1.44
CA SER A 19 -9.03 11.28 1.84
C SER A 19 -9.07 12.63 1.13
N ALA A 20 -7.94 13.20 0.71
CA ALA A 20 -7.90 14.45 -0.03
C ALA A 20 -8.32 14.25 -1.48
N ASP A 21 -7.80 13.22 -2.15
CA ASP A 21 -8.09 12.96 -3.56
C ASP A 21 -9.57 12.60 -3.78
N PHE A 22 -10.13 11.73 -2.92
CA PHE A 22 -11.56 11.40 -3.01
C PHE A 22 -12.46 12.58 -2.65
N ARG A 23 -12.05 13.43 -1.70
CA ARG A 23 -12.79 14.64 -1.36
C ARG A 23 -12.76 15.66 -2.50
N GLU A 24 -11.61 15.88 -3.12
CA GLU A 24 -11.50 16.74 -4.28
C GLU A 24 -12.37 16.22 -5.43
N PHE A 25 -12.38 14.90 -5.64
CA PHE A 25 -13.27 14.25 -6.60
C PHE A 25 -14.76 14.50 -6.29
N LEU A 26 -15.17 14.37 -5.02
CA LEU A 26 -16.55 14.67 -4.60
C LEU A 26 -16.93 16.13 -4.84
N GLU A 27 -16.03 17.06 -4.51
CA GLU A 27 -16.23 18.50 -4.65
C GLU A 27 -16.33 18.92 -6.13
N LYS A 28 -15.59 18.26 -7.02
CA LYS A 28 -15.66 18.46 -8.48
C LYS A 28 -16.90 17.82 -9.12
N ASN A 29 -17.47 16.79 -8.49
CA ASN A 29 -18.51 15.96 -9.10
C ASN A 29 -19.79 15.77 -8.24
N PRO A 30 -20.38 16.83 -7.66
CA PRO A 30 -21.46 16.71 -6.68
C PRO A 30 -22.75 16.05 -7.22
N ASN A 31 -23.08 16.28 -8.49
CA ASN A 31 -24.30 15.77 -9.13
C ASN A 31 -24.34 14.24 -9.21
N ILE A 32 -23.17 13.61 -9.34
CA ILE A 32 -23.03 12.15 -9.45
C ILE A 32 -23.43 11.46 -8.17
N PHE A 33 -23.01 12.06 -7.06
CA PHE A 33 -23.33 11.60 -5.72
C PHE A 33 -24.66 12.13 -5.21
N LYS A 34 -25.39 12.87 -6.05
CA LYS A 34 -26.65 13.53 -5.71
C LYS A 34 -26.53 14.42 -4.47
N ILE A 35 -25.37 15.08 -4.33
CA ILE A 35 -25.08 16.02 -3.25
C ILE A 35 -25.42 17.43 -3.75
N ASN A 36 -26.19 18.20 -2.97
CA ASN A 36 -26.38 19.62 -3.27
C ASN A 36 -25.02 20.35 -3.07
N PRO A 37 -24.49 21.06 -4.08
CA PRO A 37 -23.23 21.79 -3.98
C PRO A 37 -23.18 22.79 -2.81
N GLU A 38 -24.33 23.37 -2.42
CA GLU A 38 -24.43 24.28 -1.28
C GLU A 38 -24.05 23.58 0.04
N PHE A 39 -24.34 22.29 0.18
CA PHE A 39 -23.96 21.51 1.35
C PHE A 39 -22.44 21.31 1.45
N LEU A 40 -21.74 21.37 0.32
CA LEU A 40 -20.28 21.32 0.31
C LEU A 40 -19.63 22.64 0.73
N GLN A 41 -20.39 23.73 0.83
CA GLN A 41 -19.91 25.01 1.37
C GLN A 41 -20.03 25.10 2.89
N ASP A 42 -20.93 24.31 3.50
CA ASP A 42 -21.12 24.27 4.96
C ASP A 42 -19.94 23.52 5.64
N PRO A 43 -19.12 24.19 6.48
CA PRO A 43 -17.97 23.54 7.13
C PRO A 43 -18.34 22.35 8.02
N LYS A 44 -19.51 22.38 8.65
CA LYS A 44 -20.00 21.31 9.53
C LYS A 44 -20.43 20.09 8.72
N ILE A 45 -21.09 20.30 7.58
CA ILE A 45 -21.44 19.20 6.67
C ILE A 45 -20.18 18.59 6.07
N ARG A 46 -19.23 19.42 5.60
CA ARG A 46 -17.94 18.95 5.09
C ARG A 46 -17.20 18.08 6.11
N SER A 47 -17.11 18.53 7.36
CA SER A 47 -16.46 17.77 8.45
C SER A 47 -17.13 16.41 8.68
N LYS A 48 -18.47 16.38 8.72
CA LYS A 48 -19.22 15.12 8.84
C LYS A 48 -19.00 14.19 7.65
N LEU A 49 -19.01 14.73 6.44
CA LEU A 49 -18.77 13.96 5.22
C LEU A 49 -17.35 13.36 5.21
N SER A 50 -16.33 14.15 5.55
CA SER A 50 -14.96 13.65 5.67
C SER A 50 -14.84 12.55 6.72
N SER A 51 -15.48 12.69 7.88
CA SER A 51 -15.52 11.63 8.90
C SER A 51 -16.16 10.37 8.34
N LEU A 52 -17.31 10.49 7.68
CA LEU A 52 -18.02 9.35 7.11
C LEU A 52 -17.20 8.62 6.04
N ILE A 53 -16.54 9.36 5.14
CA ILE A 53 -15.65 8.78 4.11
C ILE A 53 -14.52 8.02 4.79
N LYS A 54 -13.87 8.62 5.78
CA LYS A 54 -12.80 7.96 6.53
C LYS A 54 -13.30 6.67 7.17
N ASP A 55 -14.42 6.71 7.88
CA ASP A 55 -14.99 5.53 8.55
C ASP A 55 -15.32 4.41 7.54
N LEU A 56 -15.88 4.75 6.38
CA LEU A 56 -16.19 3.80 5.32
C LEU A 56 -14.94 3.18 4.70
N LEU A 57 -13.90 3.99 4.43
CA LEU A 57 -12.63 3.51 3.88
C LEU A 57 -11.90 2.61 4.88
N THR A 58 -11.85 2.99 6.16
CA THR A 58 -11.29 2.17 7.23
C THR A 58 -12.03 0.84 7.36
N ALA A 59 -13.36 0.86 7.34
CA ALA A 59 -14.18 -0.35 7.38
C ALA A 59 -13.93 -1.26 6.16
N ALA A 60 -13.83 -0.67 4.96
CA ALA A 60 -13.51 -1.40 3.74
C ALA A 60 -12.14 -2.08 3.83
N ARG A 61 -11.10 -1.32 4.22
CA ARG A 61 -9.74 -1.83 4.47
C ARG A 61 -9.73 -2.97 5.50
N GLY A 62 -10.46 -2.83 6.61
CA GLY A 62 -10.62 -3.87 7.63
C GLY A 62 -11.27 -5.17 7.11
N ASN A 63 -12.15 -5.06 6.11
CA ASN A 63 -12.84 -6.21 5.49
C ASN A 63 -12.02 -6.87 4.36
N ILE A 64 -11.21 -6.10 3.64
CA ILE A 64 -10.45 -6.58 2.47
C ILE A 64 -9.30 -7.49 2.92
N LYS A 65 -8.44 -7.04 3.84
CA LYS A 65 -7.24 -7.78 4.28
C LYS A 65 -7.51 -9.23 4.71
N PRO A 66 -8.49 -9.53 5.60
CA PRO A 66 -8.76 -10.91 6.00
C PRO A 66 -9.30 -11.78 4.84
N LYS A 67 -10.07 -11.22 3.90
CA LYS A 67 -10.56 -11.95 2.72
C LYS A 67 -9.44 -12.26 1.74
N LEU A 68 -8.53 -11.31 1.50
CA LEU A 68 -7.31 -11.57 0.73
C LEU A 68 -6.51 -12.70 1.37
N TRP A 69 -6.27 -12.63 2.67
CA TRP A 69 -5.53 -13.67 3.39
C TRP A 69 -6.20 -15.05 3.27
N MET A 70 -7.50 -15.12 3.53
CA MET A 70 -8.27 -16.35 3.41
C MET A 70 -8.19 -16.93 1.98
N SER A 71 -8.23 -16.07 0.97
CA SER A 71 -8.15 -16.48 -0.44
C SER A 71 -6.78 -17.06 -0.79
N ILE A 72 -5.70 -16.50 -0.24
CA ILE A 72 -4.32 -17.00 -0.41
C ILE A 72 -4.23 -18.39 0.22
N GLN A 73 -4.70 -18.55 1.46
CA GLN A 73 -4.66 -19.82 2.18
C GLN A 73 -5.44 -20.93 1.46
N LYS A 74 -6.58 -20.58 0.86
CA LYS A 74 -7.45 -21.51 0.14
C LYS A 74 -7.05 -21.71 -1.33
N LYS A 75 -6.01 -21.02 -1.81
CA LYS A 75 -5.65 -20.92 -3.24
C LYS A 75 -6.88 -20.62 -4.11
N GLN A 76 -7.69 -19.67 -3.65
CA GLN A 76 -8.96 -19.33 -4.26
C GLN A 76 -8.76 -18.50 -5.54
N ASP A 77 -9.50 -18.82 -6.58
CA ASP A 77 -9.56 -18.05 -7.84
C ASP A 77 -9.98 -16.58 -7.60
N ILE A 78 -9.50 -15.66 -8.44
CA ILE A 78 -9.79 -14.22 -8.40
C ILE A 78 -11.30 -13.91 -8.48
N ALA A 79 -12.08 -14.68 -9.24
CA ALA A 79 -13.49 -14.41 -9.46
C ALA A 79 -14.33 -14.54 -8.17
N PRO A 80 -14.30 -15.66 -7.43
CA PRO A 80 -15.03 -15.78 -6.17
C PRO A 80 -14.47 -14.89 -5.05
N LEU A 81 -13.16 -14.57 -5.06
CA LEU A 81 -12.62 -13.55 -4.15
C LEU A 81 -13.26 -12.18 -4.44
N THR A 82 -13.29 -11.76 -5.70
CA THR A 82 -13.85 -10.46 -6.09
C THR A 82 -15.32 -10.33 -5.71
N LYS A 83 -16.12 -11.39 -5.94
CA LYS A 83 -17.53 -11.44 -5.52
C LYS A 83 -17.71 -11.39 -4.00
N SER A 84 -16.72 -11.84 -3.23
CA SER A 84 -16.76 -11.74 -1.77
C SER A 84 -16.44 -10.33 -1.25
N LEU A 85 -15.69 -9.55 -2.03
CA LEU A 85 -15.28 -8.18 -1.69
C LEU A 85 -16.32 -7.15 -2.13
N ILE A 86 -16.95 -7.39 -3.28
CA ILE A 86 -17.91 -6.47 -3.91
C ILE A 86 -19.31 -7.04 -3.73
N PRO A 87 -20.19 -6.42 -2.92
CA PRO A 87 -21.54 -6.91 -2.73
C PRO A 87 -22.32 -6.92 -4.05
N PRO A 88 -23.18 -7.94 -4.27
CA PRO A 88 -23.94 -8.05 -5.51
C PRO A 88 -24.87 -6.84 -5.69
N GLY A 89 -24.95 -6.32 -6.92
CA GLY A 89 -25.80 -5.18 -7.26
C GLY A 89 -25.26 -3.81 -6.86
N VAL A 90 -24.10 -3.72 -6.19
CA VAL A 90 -23.50 -2.42 -5.84
C VAL A 90 -22.75 -1.83 -7.02
N MET A 91 -22.01 -2.64 -7.78
CA MET A 91 -21.23 -2.19 -8.92
C MET A 91 -20.98 -3.32 -9.93
N GLU A 92 -20.60 -2.95 -11.14
CA GLU A 92 -20.25 -3.89 -12.20
C GLU A 92 -18.79 -4.35 -12.05
N ILE A 93 -18.57 -5.66 -11.95
CA ILE A 93 -17.23 -6.23 -11.79
C ILE A 93 -16.56 -6.35 -13.17
N THR A 94 -15.63 -5.45 -13.44
CA THR A 94 -14.73 -5.44 -14.63
C THR A 94 -13.36 -6.07 -14.39
N LEU A 95 -12.59 -6.29 -15.46
CA LEU A 95 -11.18 -6.69 -15.41
C LEU A 95 -10.32 -5.78 -14.53
N ALA A 96 -10.57 -4.47 -14.54
CA ALA A 96 -9.82 -3.53 -13.72
C ALA A 96 -9.97 -3.80 -12.22
N HIS A 97 -11.13 -4.30 -11.76
CA HIS A 97 -11.29 -4.72 -10.36
C HIS A 97 -10.49 -5.97 -10.05
N TRP A 98 -10.51 -6.95 -10.97
CA TRP A 98 -9.74 -8.18 -10.81
C TRP A 98 -8.25 -7.86 -10.71
N ALA A 99 -7.76 -7.00 -11.59
CA ALA A 99 -6.37 -6.59 -11.63
C ALA A 99 -5.93 -5.87 -10.34
N ARG A 100 -6.75 -4.96 -9.82
CA ARG A 100 -6.49 -4.29 -8.54
C ARG A 100 -6.52 -5.26 -7.36
N ILE A 101 -7.47 -6.20 -7.33
CA ILE A 101 -7.56 -7.21 -6.26
C ILE A 101 -6.39 -8.20 -6.35
N ALA A 102 -5.95 -8.56 -7.55
CA ALA A 102 -4.76 -9.37 -7.79
C ALA A 102 -3.51 -8.67 -7.26
N PHE A 103 -3.33 -7.38 -7.59
CA PHE A 103 -2.27 -6.54 -7.01
C PHE A 103 -2.30 -6.57 -5.49
N LEU A 104 -3.43 -6.25 -4.85
CA LEU A 104 -3.55 -6.26 -3.39
C LEU A 104 -3.19 -7.63 -2.77
N ARG A 105 -3.52 -8.72 -3.46
CA ARG A 105 -3.18 -10.07 -3.01
C ARG A 105 -1.68 -10.32 -3.11
N ALA A 106 -1.05 -9.94 -4.22
CA ALA A 106 0.40 -10.03 -4.41
C ALA A 106 1.13 -9.19 -3.36
N SER A 107 0.69 -7.95 -3.11
CA SER A 107 1.23 -7.08 -2.06
C SER A 107 1.13 -7.73 -0.68
N LEU A 108 0.02 -8.41 -0.35
CA LEU A 108 -0.13 -9.08 0.95
C LEU A 108 0.81 -10.28 1.10
N VAL A 109 1.03 -11.05 0.02
CA VAL A 109 2.00 -12.15 0.02
C VAL A 109 3.41 -11.61 0.29
N GLU A 110 3.81 -10.58 -0.45
CA GLU A 110 5.14 -9.99 -0.33
C GLU A 110 5.35 -9.33 1.04
N PHE A 111 4.38 -8.56 1.51
CA PHE A 111 4.41 -7.94 2.83
C PHE A 111 4.64 -8.96 3.95
N ARG A 112 3.95 -10.10 3.90
CA ARG A 112 4.12 -11.17 4.90
C ARG A 112 5.48 -11.84 4.81
N ARG A 113 6.04 -11.98 3.60
CA ARG A 113 7.40 -12.47 3.40
C ARG A 113 8.41 -11.55 4.06
N ILE A 114 8.25 -10.23 3.90
CA ILE A 114 9.12 -9.21 4.52
C ILE A 114 9.02 -9.28 6.05
N VAL A 115 7.81 -9.22 6.61
CA VAL A 115 7.58 -9.27 8.07
C VAL A 115 8.16 -10.56 8.68
N ALA A 116 8.00 -11.71 8.02
CA ALA A 116 8.57 -12.97 8.48
C ALA A 116 10.10 -12.97 8.45
N SER A 117 10.72 -12.38 7.42
CA SER A 117 12.18 -12.29 7.33
C SER A 117 12.79 -11.40 8.42
N GLN A 118 12.09 -10.33 8.81
CA GLN A 118 12.54 -9.41 9.87
C GLN A 118 12.57 -10.07 11.25
N GLY A 119 11.62 -10.97 11.54
CA GLY A 119 11.64 -11.76 12.78
C GLY A 119 12.80 -12.73 12.87
N SER A 120 13.29 -13.24 11.73
CA SER A 120 14.38 -14.25 11.70
C SER A 120 15.78 -13.67 11.93
N SER A 121 16.00 -12.39 11.62
CA SER A 121 17.33 -11.76 11.74
C SER A 121 17.68 -11.26 13.15
N GLN A 122 16.69 -11.18 14.05
CA GLN A 122 16.91 -10.76 15.44
C GLN A 122 17.46 -11.88 16.33
N ASP A 123 17.23 -13.16 15.98
CA ASP A 123 17.68 -14.29 16.80
C ASP A 123 19.15 -14.67 16.57
N THR A 124 19.74 -14.30 15.43
CA THR A 124 21.16 -14.60 15.12
C THR A 124 22.14 -13.62 15.74
N ALA A 125 21.75 -12.38 16.02
CA ALA A 125 22.63 -11.39 16.65
C ALA A 125 22.89 -11.65 18.15
N ALA A 126 22.03 -12.44 18.81
CA ALA A 126 22.19 -12.81 20.22
C ALA A 126 23.16 -14.01 20.41
N ALA A 127 23.44 -14.78 19.36
CA ALA A 127 24.28 -15.99 19.44
C ALA A 127 25.78 -15.69 19.26
N GLU A 128 26.16 -14.62 18.56
CA GLU A 128 27.58 -14.30 18.27
C GLU A 128 28.31 -13.56 19.41
N GLN A 129 27.64 -13.22 20.52
CA GLN A 129 28.30 -12.60 21.69
C GLN A 129 28.71 -13.59 22.80
N GLN A 130 28.63 -14.91 22.60
CA GLN A 130 29.06 -15.90 23.60
C GLN A 130 30.32 -16.72 23.27
N GLU A 131 30.97 -16.52 22.12
CA GLU A 131 32.26 -17.17 21.82
C GLU A 131 33.39 -16.16 21.52
N ALA A 132 33.73 -15.32 22.50
CA ALA A 132 35.01 -14.60 22.51
C ALA A 132 35.49 -14.28 23.94
N GLY A 133 35.47 -15.29 24.82
CA GLY A 133 36.08 -15.20 26.15
C GLY A 133 37.37 -16.00 26.21
N GLY A 134 38.51 -15.40 25.83
CA GLY A 134 39.79 -16.12 25.79
C GLY A 134 41.05 -15.26 25.76
N HIS A 135 41.46 -14.80 26.94
CA HIS A 135 42.84 -14.53 27.40
C HIS A 135 43.60 -13.22 27.06
N ASN A 136 44.34 -12.81 28.10
CA ASN A 136 44.93 -11.50 28.44
C ASN A 136 46.34 -11.22 27.87
N SER A 137 46.80 -9.98 28.17
CA SER A 137 48.19 -9.48 28.38
C SER A 137 48.77 -8.66 27.22
N THR A 138 49.45 -7.51 27.36
CA THR A 138 49.92 -6.64 28.47
C THR A 138 50.27 -5.26 27.86
N ALA A 139 50.33 -4.22 28.70
CA ALA A 139 50.61 -2.80 28.45
C ALA A 139 51.89 -2.44 27.65
N ASP A 140 51.87 -1.30 26.94
CA ASP A 140 52.89 -0.24 27.09
C ASP A 140 52.41 1.13 26.51
N GLN A 141 52.96 2.21 27.07
CA GLN A 141 52.59 3.62 26.89
C GLN A 141 53.34 4.29 25.72
N SER A 142 52.70 5.26 25.04
CA SER A 142 53.38 6.50 24.62
C SER A 142 52.39 7.57 24.18
N GLU A 143 52.49 8.75 24.80
CA GLU A 143 51.81 9.99 24.43
C GLU A 143 52.35 10.57 23.11
N HIS A 144 51.45 11.08 22.25
CA HIS A 144 51.63 12.38 21.58
C HIS A 144 50.35 12.79 20.80
N ARG A 145 49.78 13.95 21.17
CA ARG A 145 48.87 14.79 20.35
C ARG A 145 49.69 15.99 19.81
N PRO A 146 49.18 16.86 18.92
CA PRO A 146 47.97 16.82 18.09
C PRO A 146 48.23 17.19 16.60
N MET A 147 47.22 17.03 15.73
CA MET A 147 46.77 18.01 14.71
C MET A 147 45.74 17.34 13.78
N THR A 148 44.50 17.84 13.81
CA THR A 148 43.50 17.65 12.75
C THR A 148 43.92 18.37 11.47
N PRO A 149 43.54 17.85 10.29
CA PRO A 149 42.52 18.57 9.54
C PRO A 149 41.47 17.64 8.89
N ASN A 150 40.21 17.96 9.18
CA ASN A 150 39.15 18.11 8.18
C ASN A 150 39.07 17.03 7.07
N SER A 151 38.54 15.86 7.41
CA SER A 151 37.96 14.96 6.39
C SER A 151 36.44 15.04 6.53
N LYS A 152 35.79 15.47 5.45
CA LYS A 152 34.34 15.52 5.31
C LYS A 152 33.80 14.12 5.62
N GLN A 153 33.11 13.99 6.75
CA GLN A 153 32.16 12.89 6.91
C GLN A 153 31.06 13.13 5.90
N ASP A 154 31.15 12.44 4.76
CA ASP A 154 29.94 11.98 4.09
C ASP A 154 29.17 11.23 5.17
N VAL A 155 28.09 11.87 5.64
CA VAL A 155 27.08 11.19 6.44
C VAL A 155 26.44 10.21 5.47
N GLU A 156 27.04 9.03 5.38
CA GLU A 156 26.38 7.85 4.85
C GLU A 156 25.18 7.64 5.76
N GLU A 157 24.05 8.20 5.30
CA GLU A 157 22.75 8.08 5.93
C GLU A 157 22.47 6.58 5.93
N THR A 158 22.84 5.93 7.03
CA THR A 158 22.64 4.50 7.24
C THR A 158 21.15 4.30 7.28
N CYS A 159 20.58 4.01 6.12
CA CYS A 159 19.18 3.77 5.92
C CYS A 159 18.86 2.45 6.63
N THR A 160 18.59 2.54 7.93
CA THR A 160 18.12 1.40 8.70
C THR A 160 16.83 0.90 8.04
N PRO A 161 16.78 -0.35 7.57
CA PRO A 161 15.61 -0.88 6.89
C PRO A 161 14.37 -0.71 7.76
N HIS A 162 13.29 -0.18 7.18
CA HIS A 162 12.04 0.00 7.90
C HIS A 162 11.51 -1.36 8.40
N VAL A 163 11.24 -1.46 9.70
CA VAL A 163 10.66 -2.67 10.32
C VAL A 163 9.13 -2.59 10.22
N TRP A 164 8.54 -3.51 9.47
CA TRP A 164 7.11 -3.57 9.20
C TRP A 164 6.39 -4.42 10.25
N LYS A 165 5.25 -3.93 10.73
CA LYS A 165 4.31 -4.67 11.60
C LYS A 165 3.06 -5.07 10.85
N ASP A 166 2.37 -6.15 11.23
CA ASP A 166 1.21 -6.65 10.48
C ASP A 166 0.12 -5.58 10.29
N GLU A 167 -0.06 -4.67 11.26
CA GLU A 167 -1.03 -3.59 11.21
C GLU A 167 -0.73 -2.55 10.11
N GLN A 168 0.52 -2.47 9.64
CA GLN A 168 1.00 -1.50 8.65
C GLN A 168 0.84 -1.98 7.20
N PHE A 169 0.07 -3.04 6.96
CA PHE A 169 -0.17 -3.54 5.60
C PHE A 169 -0.69 -2.46 4.64
N TRP A 170 -1.64 -1.62 5.07
CA TRP A 170 -2.20 -0.58 4.21
C TRP A 170 -1.20 0.54 3.93
N VAL A 171 -0.35 0.87 4.91
CA VAL A 171 0.76 1.82 4.74
C VAL A 171 1.73 1.31 3.67
N TYR A 172 2.05 0.02 3.70
CA TYR A 172 2.88 -0.63 2.69
C TYR A 172 2.24 -0.59 1.29
N VAL A 173 0.94 -0.89 1.17
CA VAL A 173 0.22 -0.83 -0.12
C VAL A 173 0.23 0.59 -0.69
N ASP A 174 -0.06 1.59 0.14
CA ASP A 174 -0.09 3.00 -0.27
C ASP A 174 1.30 3.46 -0.73
N GLN A 175 2.37 3.03 -0.05
CA GLN A 175 3.75 3.30 -0.48
C GLN A 175 4.07 2.62 -1.82
N LEU A 176 3.68 1.36 -2.01
CA LEU A 176 3.87 0.66 -3.29
C LEU A 176 3.14 1.37 -4.44
N LEU A 177 1.92 1.86 -4.21
CA LEU A 177 1.17 2.60 -5.22
C LEU A 177 1.85 3.91 -5.56
N GLU A 178 2.39 4.63 -4.58
CA GLU A 178 3.13 5.87 -4.83
C GLU A 178 4.42 5.62 -5.62
N GLU A 179 5.20 4.60 -5.23
CA GLU A 179 6.39 4.18 -5.97
C GLU A 179 6.05 3.77 -7.41
N LEU A 180 4.94 3.06 -7.60
CA LEU A 180 4.45 2.67 -8.92
C LEU A 180 4.08 3.89 -9.77
N ARG A 181 3.37 4.89 -9.19
CA ARG A 181 3.02 6.12 -9.90
C ARG A 181 4.24 6.90 -10.33
N GLU A 182 5.21 7.06 -9.44
CA GLU A 182 6.46 7.77 -9.73
C GLU A 182 7.31 7.02 -10.76
N PHE A 183 7.35 5.68 -10.68
CA PHE A 183 7.99 4.86 -11.69
C PHE A 183 7.31 5.00 -13.05
N ALA A 184 5.98 4.91 -13.09
CA ALA A 184 5.21 5.03 -14.33
C ALA A 184 5.35 6.41 -14.97
N LYS A 185 5.57 7.49 -14.19
CA LYS A 185 5.83 8.84 -14.72
C LYS A 185 7.25 9.00 -15.27
N LYS A 186 8.18 8.15 -14.84
CA LYS A 186 9.59 8.30 -15.18
C LYS A 186 9.82 7.96 -16.66
N GLY A 187 9.97 8.99 -17.47
CA GLY A 187 10.24 8.85 -18.91
C GLY A 187 9.01 8.91 -19.79
N THR A 188 7.81 9.12 -19.22
CA THR A 188 6.60 9.36 -20.01
C THR A 188 6.52 10.81 -20.45
N VAL A 189 6.10 11.02 -21.71
CA VAL A 189 5.92 12.37 -22.27
C VAL A 189 4.47 12.83 -22.26
N SER A 190 3.52 11.93 -21.99
CA SER A 190 2.08 12.21 -21.96
C SER A 190 1.36 11.50 -20.82
N THR A 191 0.16 11.99 -20.48
CA THR A 191 -0.73 11.35 -19.51
C THR A 191 -1.22 9.98 -20.01
N GLU A 192 -1.45 9.83 -21.31
CA GLU A 192 -1.90 8.57 -21.92
C GLU A 192 -0.85 7.46 -21.76
N GLU A 193 0.43 7.78 -22.00
CA GLU A 193 1.53 6.82 -21.83
C GLU A 193 1.69 6.40 -20.36
N TRP A 194 1.49 7.34 -19.43
CA TRP A 194 1.47 7.05 -18.00
C TRP A 194 0.30 6.13 -17.62
N GLU A 195 -0.90 6.37 -18.13
CA GLU A 195 -2.09 5.53 -17.91
C GLU A 195 -1.89 4.11 -18.45
N ASP A 196 -1.29 3.98 -19.64
CA ASP A 196 -0.98 2.68 -20.24
C ASP A 196 0.06 1.91 -19.41
N ASN A 197 1.12 2.57 -18.93
CA ASN A 197 2.11 1.95 -18.05
C ASN A 197 1.48 1.42 -16.74
N MET A 198 0.60 2.22 -16.11
CA MET A 198 -0.12 1.79 -14.92
C MET A 198 -1.02 0.58 -15.21
N LYS A 199 -1.73 0.61 -16.34
CA LYS A 199 -2.62 -0.46 -16.76
C LYS A 199 -1.87 -1.76 -17.06
N ASP A 200 -0.70 -1.68 -17.68
CA ASP A 200 0.14 -2.84 -17.98
C ASP A 200 0.62 -3.51 -16.70
N PHE A 201 1.06 -2.75 -15.70
CA PHE A 201 1.46 -3.29 -14.39
C PHE A 201 0.32 -4.06 -13.69
N PHE A 202 -0.89 -3.48 -13.65
CA PHE A 202 -2.05 -4.16 -13.07
C PHE A 202 -2.46 -5.40 -13.89
N THR A 203 -2.32 -5.32 -15.22
CA THR A 203 -2.60 -6.46 -16.11
C THR A 203 -1.63 -7.61 -15.86
N GLU A 204 -0.34 -7.33 -15.71
CA GLU A 204 0.68 -8.31 -15.34
C GLU A 204 0.37 -8.93 -13.97
N SER A 205 0.03 -8.10 -12.98
CA SER A 205 -0.39 -8.58 -11.64
C SER A 205 -1.55 -9.56 -11.73
N LEU A 206 -2.55 -9.28 -12.59
CA LEU A 206 -3.67 -10.19 -12.83
C LEU A 206 -3.23 -11.51 -13.48
N GLN A 207 -2.39 -11.44 -14.51
CA GLN A 207 -1.90 -12.63 -15.21
C GLN A 207 -1.12 -13.56 -14.28
N VAL A 208 -0.27 -12.99 -13.42
CA VAL A 208 0.48 -13.75 -12.41
C VAL A 208 -0.47 -14.38 -11.38
N ASP A 209 -1.47 -13.65 -10.89
CA ASP A 209 -2.46 -14.17 -9.94
C ASP A 209 -3.26 -15.33 -10.57
N MET A 210 -3.72 -15.18 -11.81
CA MET A 210 -4.43 -16.22 -12.53
C MET A 210 -3.55 -17.45 -12.76
N ALA A 211 -2.27 -17.28 -13.13
CA ALA A 211 -1.34 -18.40 -13.27
C ALA A 211 -1.08 -19.13 -11.94
N THR A 212 -1.15 -18.42 -10.81
CA THR A 212 -0.87 -18.96 -9.48
C THR A 212 -2.08 -19.68 -8.86
N TYR A 213 -3.29 -19.15 -9.06
CA TYR A 213 -4.48 -19.56 -8.33
C TYR A 213 -5.63 -20.10 -9.19
N ALA A 214 -5.63 -19.92 -10.51
CA ALA A 214 -6.74 -20.39 -11.34
C ALA A 214 -6.67 -21.90 -11.59
N GLU A 215 -7.83 -22.56 -11.52
CA GLU A 215 -7.98 -23.92 -12.04
C GLU A 215 -8.15 -23.87 -13.57
N PRO A 216 -7.44 -24.71 -14.34
CA PRO A 216 -7.58 -24.75 -15.79
C PRO A 216 -9.05 -24.92 -16.23
N GLY A 217 -9.55 -24.00 -17.04
CA GLY A 217 -10.86 -24.10 -17.70
C GLY A 217 -12.07 -23.56 -16.95
N ARG A 218 -11.91 -22.81 -15.85
CA ARG A 218 -13.04 -22.37 -15.01
C ARG A 218 -13.34 -20.86 -14.96
N LEU A 219 -12.62 -20.06 -15.74
CA LEU A 219 -12.72 -18.60 -15.66
C LEU A 219 -13.92 -18.09 -16.47
N VAL A 220 -14.91 -17.54 -15.77
CA VAL A 220 -15.96 -16.71 -16.40
C VAL A 220 -15.44 -15.28 -16.48
N PRO A 221 -15.21 -14.73 -17.68
CA PRO A 221 -14.64 -13.39 -17.79
C PRO A 221 -15.58 -12.33 -17.21
N PRO A 222 -15.03 -11.29 -16.58
CA PRO A 222 -15.82 -10.16 -16.08
C PRO A 222 -16.38 -9.33 -17.25
N VAL A 223 -17.24 -8.35 -16.94
CA VAL A 223 -17.77 -7.45 -17.97
C VAL A 223 -16.67 -6.53 -18.51
N ASN A 224 -16.68 -6.30 -19.83
CA ASN A 224 -15.64 -5.50 -20.49
C ASN A 224 -15.80 -3.99 -20.29
N SER A 225 -17.00 -3.52 -19.93
CA SER A 225 -17.31 -2.10 -19.80
C SER A 225 -18.23 -1.81 -18.61
N VAL A 226 -18.18 -0.57 -18.14
CA VAL A 226 -19.03 -0.06 -17.06
C VAL A 226 -20.18 0.78 -17.64
N SER A 227 -21.42 0.31 -17.47
CA SER A 227 -22.63 1.03 -17.84
C SER A 227 -22.98 2.13 -16.83
N ILE A 228 -22.65 1.93 -15.56
CA ILE A 228 -22.98 2.83 -14.46
C ILE A 228 -22.10 4.10 -14.49
N GLU A 229 -22.72 5.28 -14.61
CA GLU A 229 -22.04 6.56 -14.81
C GLU A 229 -21.06 6.92 -13.69
N TRP A 230 -21.51 6.87 -12.43
CA TRP A 230 -20.65 7.20 -11.28
C TRP A 230 -19.42 6.29 -11.21
N GLN A 231 -19.60 5.01 -11.53
CA GLN A 231 -18.52 4.03 -11.50
C GLN A 231 -17.52 4.29 -12.64
N ARG A 232 -18.02 4.60 -13.85
CA ARG A 232 -17.18 4.96 -15.00
C ARG A 232 -16.31 6.17 -14.68
N MET A 233 -16.87 7.16 -14.00
CA MET A 233 -16.15 8.37 -13.63
C MET A 233 -15.10 8.14 -12.55
N ILE A 234 -15.40 7.33 -11.53
CA ILE A 234 -14.39 6.92 -10.55
C ILE A 234 -13.25 6.17 -11.27
N HIS A 235 -13.57 5.25 -12.19
CA HIS A 235 -12.56 4.52 -12.95
C HIS A 235 -11.66 5.43 -13.80
N ALA A 236 -12.19 6.54 -14.31
CA ALA A 236 -11.46 7.46 -15.18
C ALA A 236 -10.68 8.54 -14.43
N GLN A 237 -11.17 9.01 -13.27
CA GLN A 237 -10.60 10.19 -12.60
C GLN A 237 -9.90 9.88 -11.28
N LEU A 238 -10.28 8.79 -10.61
CA LEU A 238 -9.57 8.27 -9.45
C LEU A 238 -8.68 7.14 -9.96
N ILE A 239 -7.59 7.52 -10.63
CA ILE A 239 -6.55 6.59 -11.05
C ILE A 239 -5.76 6.20 -9.80
N TRP A 240 -5.67 4.89 -9.56
CA TRP A 240 -5.00 4.30 -8.41
C TRP A 240 -3.56 3.98 -8.77
#